data_AF-A0A948SA06-F1
#
_entry.id   AF-A0A948SA06-F1
#
_cell.length_a   1.000
_cell.length_b   1.000
_cell.length_c   1.000
_cell.angle_alpha   90.00
_cell.angle_beta   90.00
_cell.angle_gamma   90.00
#
_symmetry.space_group_name_H-M   'P 1'
#
loop_
_entity.id
_entity.type
_entity.pdbx_description
1 polymer ?
#
loop_
_entity_poly.entity_id
_entity_poly.type
_entity_poly.pdbx_seq_one_letter_code
_entity_poly.pdbx_strand_id
1 'polypeptide(L)' 'MSTVHEIETAIERLPAEERWSLLHRFSDRMWDDWDAQIESDHRAGRLDSLIAEVREDIAAGRAKPMHEVLRDE' A
#
# COMPACT_ATOMS: atom_id res chain seq x y z
N MET A 1 22.47 16.16 10.13
CA MET A 1 21.40 15.35 9.51
C MET A 1 21.47 13.99 10.16
N SER A 2 20.35 13.47 10.67
CA SER A 2 20.33 12.07 11.09
C SER A 2 20.24 11.17 9.86
N THR A 3 20.98 10.07 9.87
CA THR A 3 20.91 9.03 8.84
C THR A 3 19.65 8.20 9.00
N VAL A 4 19.24 7.49 7.94
CA VAL A 4 18.14 6.52 8.00
C VAL A 4 18.38 5.51 9.12
N HIS A 5 19.61 5.02 9.26
CA HIS A 5 20.00 4.07 10.30
C HIS A 5 19.83 4.63 11.73
N GLU A 6 20.14 5.91 11.94
CA GLU A 6 19.92 6.57 13.23
C GLU A 6 18.42 6.73 13.54
N ILE A 7 17.59 6.98 12.52
CA ILE A 7 16.14 7.05 12.67
C ILE A 7 15.55 5.67 13.00
N GLU A 8 15.97 4.62 12.28
CA GLU A 8 15.57 3.24 12.57
C GLU A 8 15.91 2.85 14.01
N THR A 9 17.15 3.09 14.42
CA THR A 9 17.62 2.82 15.80
C THR A 9 16.81 3.60 16.84
N ALA A 10 16.42 4.85 16.54
CA ALA A 10 15.59 5.64 17.44
C ALA A 10 14.17 5.08 17.55
N ILE A 11 13.57 4.62 16.43
CA ILE A 11 12.25 4.00 16.40
C ILE A 11 12.24 2.70 17.20
N GLU A 12 13.27 1.87 17.09
CA GLU A 12 13.39 0.61 17.84
C GLU A 12 13.40 0.79 19.36
N ARG A 13 13.86 1.96 19.83
CA ARG A 13 13.93 2.30 21.27
C ARG A 13 12.62 2.85 21.83
N LEU A 14 11.64 3.15 20.99
CA LEU A 14 10.35 3.70 21.42
C LEU A 14 9.47 2.62 22.07
N PRO A 15 8.67 2.97 23.10
CA PRO A 15 7.58 2.13 23.58
C PRO A 15 6.63 1.71 22.44
N ALA A 16 5.98 0.56 22.58
CA ALA A 16 5.08 0.02 21.53
C ALA A 16 3.99 1.03 21.12
N GLU A 17 3.37 1.70 22.08
CA GLU A 17 2.33 2.71 21.83
C GLU A 17 2.87 3.91 21.03
N GLU A 18 4.07 4.39 21.35
CA GLU A 18 4.69 5.50 20.65
C GLU A 18 5.11 5.14 19.23
N ARG A 19 5.55 3.88 19.00
CA ARG A 19 5.79 3.36 17.64
C ARG A 19 4.53 3.37 16.79
N TRP A 20 3.41 2.92 17.34
CA TRP A 20 2.12 2.94 16.63
C TRP A 20 1.62 4.36 16.36
N SER A 21 1.74 5.25 17.35
CA SER A 21 1.40 6.67 17.19
C SER A 21 2.25 7.33 16.11
N LEU A 22 3.54 6.99 16.04
CA LEU A 22 4.45 7.48 15.01
C LEU A 22 4.07 6.98 13.62
N LEU A 23 3.80 5.67 13.48
CA LEU A 23 3.35 5.07 12.23
C LEU A 23 2.05 5.71 11.72
N HIS A 24 1.07 5.93 12.61
CA HIS A 24 -0.20 6.54 12.24
C HIS A 24 -0.04 7.99 11.75
N ARG A 25 0.90 8.76 12.32
CA ARG A 25 1.18 10.11 11.82
C ARG A 25 1.86 10.13 10.45
N PHE A 26 2.65 9.11 10.13
CA PHE A 26 3.33 9.02 8.84
C PHE A 26 2.50 8.34 7.76
N SER A 27 1.48 7.55 8.14
CA SER A 27 0.72 6.75 7.18
C SER A 27 0.09 7.60 6.11
N ASP A 28 -0.57 8.70 6.47
CA ASP A 28 -1.38 9.49 5.53
C ASP A 28 -0.52 10.05 4.38
N ARG A 29 0.63 10.66 4.74
CA ARG A 29 1.55 11.21 3.74
C ARG A 29 2.14 10.13 2.83
N MET A 30 2.45 8.96 3.39
CA MET A 30 2.99 7.84 2.64
C MET A 30 1.94 7.22 1.72
N TRP A 31 0.67 7.17 2.15
CA TRP A 31 -0.46 6.79 1.32
C TRP A 31 -0.65 7.76 0.16
N ASP A 32 -0.59 9.07 0.41
CA ASP A 32 -0.68 10.09 -0.65
C ASP A 32 0.44 9.95 -1.70
N ASP A 33 1.68 9.69 -1.27
CA ASP A 33 2.80 9.44 -2.18
C ASP A 33 2.59 8.15 -2.99
N TRP A 34 2.03 7.13 -2.35
CA TRP A 34 1.74 5.85 -3.00
C TRP A 34 0.63 6.00 -4.06
N ASP A 35 -0.44 6.73 -3.75
CA ASP A 35 -1.50 7.07 -4.70
C ASP A 35 -0.96 7.84 -5.90
N ALA A 36 -0.11 8.84 -5.65
CA ALA A 36 0.53 9.62 -6.72
C ALA A 36 1.42 8.76 -7.62
N GLN A 37 2.16 7.81 -7.04
CA GLN A 37 3.00 6.87 -7.78
C GLN A 37 2.17 5.91 -8.63
N ILE A 38 1.11 5.31 -8.06
CA ILE A 38 0.20 4.40 -8.79
C ILE A 38 -0.41 5.13 -9.99
N GLU A 39 -0.91 6.35 -9.78
CA GLU A 39 -1.51 7.16 -10.83
C GLU A 39 -0.48 7.52 -11.92
N SER A 40 0.77 7.83 -11.54
CA SER A 40 1.86 8.05 -12.50
C SER A 40 2.18 6.78 -13.31
N ASP A 41 2.27 5.63 -12.66
CA ASP A 41 2.57 4.36 -13.32
C ASP A 41 1.43 3.90 -14.22
N HIS A 42 0.18 4.16 -13.83
CA HIS A 42 -1.00 3.94 -14.66
C HIS A 42 -0.93 4.79 -15.93
N ARG A 43 -0.68 6.10 -15.82
CA ARG A 43 -0.52 6.99 -16.99
C ARG A 43 0.65 6.60 -17.89
N ALA A 44 1.70 6.01 -17.31
CA ALA A 44 2.85 5.51 -18.05
C ALA A 44 2.61 4.14 -18.72
N GLY A 45 1.44 3.52 -18.54
CA GLY A 45 1.10 2.21 -19.09
C GLY A 45 1.82 1.04 -18.41
N ARG A 46 2.49 1.28 -17.28
CA ARG A 46 3.27 0.24 -16.58
C ARG A 46 2.39 -0.84 -15.95
N LEU A 47 1.13 -0.51 -15.70
CA LEU A 47 0.15 -1.41 -15.11
C LEU A 47 -0.70 -2.13 -16.18
N ASP A 48 -0.49 -1.87 -17.47
CA ASP A 48 -1.35 -2.38 -18.54
C ASP A 48 -1.36 -3.91 -18.62
N SER A 49 -0.20 -4.56 -18.41
CA SER A 49 -0.11 -6.02 -18.40
C SER A 49 -0.92 -6.64 -17.26
N LEU A 50 -0.86 -6.04 -16.06
CA LEU A 50 -1.62 -6.48 -14.90
C LEU A 50 -3.13 -6.27 -15.12
N ILE A 51 -3.52 -5.13 -15.71
CA ILE A 51 -4.91 -4.86 -16.05
C ILE A 51 -5.44 -5.87 -17.07
N ALA A 52 -4.63 -6.25 -18.07
CA ALA A 52 -5.01 -7.26 -19.06
C ALA A 52 -5.20 -8.64 -18.42
N GLU A 53 -4.28 -9.05 -17.54
CA GLU A 53 -4.37 -10.30 -16.78
C GLU A 53 -5.64 -10.35 -15.91
N VAL A 54 -5.90 -9.28 -15.15
CA VAL A 54 -7.12 -9.19 -14.32
C VAL A 54 -8.39 -9.30 -15.16
N ARG A 55 -8.43 -8.66 -16.34
CA ARG A 55 -9.59 -8.76 -17.25
C ARG A 55 -9.78 -10.18 -17.76
N GLU A 56 -8.70 -10.89 -18.08
CA GLU A 56 -8.76 -12.29 -18.49
C GLU A 56 -9.27 -13.19 -17.36
N ASP A 57 -8.77 -13.00 -16.14
CA ASP A 57 -9.21 -13.74 -14.95
C ASP A 57 -10.69 -13.54 -14.66
N ILE A 58 -11.18 -12.31 -14.77
CA ILE A 58 -12.61 -11.99 -14.63
C ILE A 58 -13.41 -12.71 -15.72
N ALA A 59 -12.99 -12.62 -16.99
CA ALA A 59 -13.68 -13.27 -18.10
C ALA A 59 -13.70 -14.81 -17.98
N ALA A 60 -12.65 -15.38 -17.41
CA ALA A 60 -12.54 -16.82 -17.16
C ALA A 60 -13.24 -17.29 -15.88
N GLY A 61 -13.89 -16.41 -15.12
CA GLY A 61 -14.57 -16.75 -13.87
C GLY A 61 -13.61 -17.13 -12.74
N ARG A 62 -12.34 -16.69 -12.80
CA ARG A 62 -11.33 -16.91 -11.76
C ARG A 62 -11.38 -15.90 -10.63
N ALA A 63 -12.08 -14.77 -10.84
CA ALA A 63 -12.32 -13.76 -9.82
C ALA A 63 -13.63 -14.02 -9.04
N LYS A 64 -13.66 -13.62 -7.77
CA LYS A 64 -14.86 -13.60 -6.93
C LYS A 64 -15.17 -12.17 -6.48
N PRO A 65 -16.44 -11.79 -6.35
CA PRO A 65 -16.82 -10.54 -5.71
C PRO A 65 -16.21 -10.42 -4.30
N MET A 66 -15.73 -9.23 -3.95
CA MET A 66 -15.01 -9.02 -2.69
C MET A 66 -15.86 -9.39 -1.45
N HIS A 67 -17.16 -9.10 -1.47
CA HIS A 67 -18.10 -9.41 -0.38
C HIS A 67 -18.35 -10.90 -0.17
N GLU A 68 -18.02 -11.75 -1.15
CA GLU A 68 -18.10 -13.21 -0.98
C GLU A 68 -16.88 -13.77 -0.23
N VAL A 69 -15.79 -13.00 -0.17
CA VAL A 69 -14.50 -13.41 0.40
C VAL A 69 -14.22 -12.70 1.72
N LEU A 70 -14.47 -11.39 1.77
CA LEU A 70 -14.39 -10.60 2.99
C LEU A 70 -15.79 -10.60 3.62
N ARG A 71 -15.91 -11.21 4.80
CA ARG A 71 -17.14 -11.09 5.59
C ARG A 71 -17.23 -9.64 6.07
N ASP A 72 -18.33 -8.97 5.77
CA ASP A 72 -18.71 -7.76 6.49
C ASP A 72 -18.84 -8.14 7.98
N GLU A 73 -18.00 -7.57 8.85
CA GLU A 73 -18.20 -7.60 10.30
C GLU A 73 -19.28 -6.60 10.72
#